data_AF-A0A2P5AYY7-F1
#
_entry.id   AF-A0A2P5AYY7-F1
#
_cell.length_a   1.000
_cell.length_b   1.000
_cell.length_c   1.000
_cell.angle_alpha   90.00
_cell.angle_beta   90.00
_cell.angle_gamma   90.00
#
_symmetry.space_group_name_H-M   'P 1'
#
loop_
_entity.id
_entity.type
_entity.pdbx_description
1 polymer ?
#
loop_
_entity_poly.entity_id
_entity_poly.type
_entity_poly.pdbx_seq_one_letter_code
_entity_poly.pdbx_strand_id
1 'polypeptide(L)'
;MAEKIASGLDQKAADLELLLSGLEERIRELKIEERRRESEAAEPSETATVSEAEPSATDDQDHIVKMNEKFAKEIDEEDIKNLPMYEKEADDLRKRIDDFKKEVKGVKRKLFVYGPKAEEEEEEEEEEEDSSNYEQRLRKFLNHWKVIAFENRKAGKKTLTELVRQIDRSDDEEGGIVFDSMRTLAVDSGTQLSRRIVDYFLLFTDSEAREIAARTRAVLKTIRCIGLEKENSTVTRMFVSLIETVDGGIKDTKGTTSVVTESLDDVWYSPRENRLLGSIFYKILFMEIALCCPCFAQVLEYEELMLLWGVVRETFNEKMNQLSLEINELKETETEASEDEDSKRHELRKIFDTKIREMWDGFVLDSGDE
;
A
#
# COMPACT_ATOMS: atom_id res chain seq x y z
N MET A 1 0.64 -18.23 0.63
CA MET A 1 0.04 -17.02 1.25
C MET A 1 -0.24 -15.96 0.18
N ALA A 2 0.69 -15.70 -0.76
CA ALA A 2 0.40 -14.99 -2.01
C ALA A 2 -0.72 -15.66 -2.86
N GLU A 3 -0.75 -17.00 -2.94
CA GLU A 3 -1.89 -17.75 -3.52
C GLU A 3 -3.23 -17.54 -2.79
N LYS A 4 -3.20 -17.23 -1.48
CA LYS A 4 -4.40 -16.94 -0.68
C LYS A 4 -4.92 -15.51 -0.89
N ILE A 5 -4.04 -14.60 -1.32
CA ILE A 5 -4.36 -13.18 -1.58
C ILE A 5 -4.88 -13.03 -3.01
N ALA A 6 -4.25 -13.71 -3.98
CA ALA A 6 -4.81 -13.89 -5.32
C ALA A 6 -6.18 -14.59 -5.24
N SER A 7 -6.30 -15.67 -4.46
CA SER A 7 -7.58 -16.33 -4.26
C SER A 7 -8.61 -15.46 -3.54
N GLY A 8 -8.22 -14.47 -2.72
CA GLY A 8 -9.16 -13.60 -2.01
C GLY A 8 -9.80 -12.51 -2.90
N LEU A 9 -9.01 -11.92 -3.80
CA LEU A 9 -9.53 -11.01 -4.84
C LEU A 9 -10.35 -11.77 -5.89
N ASP A 10 -9.88 -12.95 -6.26
CA ASP A 10 -10.63 -13.85 -7.14
C ASP A 10 -11.90 -14.37 -6.45
N GLN A 11 -11.90 -14.55 -5.12
CA GLN A 11 -13.09 -14.95 -4.36
C GLN A 11 -14.11 -13.81 -4.25
N LYS A 12 -13.72 -12.56 -3.93
CA LYS A 12 -14.68 -11.42 -3.88
C LYS A 12 -15.26 -11.12 -5.27
N ALA A 13 -14.45 -11.28 -6.33
CA ALA A 13 -14.93 -11.23 -7.71
C ALA A 13 -15.84 -12.43 -8.05
N ALA A 14 -15.48 -13.65 -7.62
CA ALA A 14 -16.28 -14.86 -7.83
C ALA A 14 -17.59 -14.84 -7.03
N ASP A 15 -17.63 -14.24 -5.85
CA ASP A 15 -18.82 -14.10 -5.00
C ASP A 15 -19.80 -13.09 -5.63
N LEU A 16 -19.28 -11.98 -6.18
CA LEU A 16 -20.08 -11.04 -6.97
C LEU A 16 -20.54 -11.63 -8.30
N GLU A 17 -19.72 -12.46 -8.95
CA GLU A 17 -20.09 -13.21 -10.15
C GLU A 17 -21.11 -14.31 -9.85
N LEU A 18 -21.04 -14.94 -8.67
CA LEU A 18 -22.01 -15.93 -8.19
C LEU A 18 -23.36 -15.28 -7.88
N LEU A 19 -23.36 -14.13 -7.21
CA LEU A 19 -24.56 -13.31 -6.98
C LEU A 19 -25.19 -12.86 -8.29
N LEU A 20 -24.38 -12.37 -9.23
CA LEU A 20 -24.85 -12.02 -10.57
C LEU A 20 -25.43 -13.23 -11.31
N SER A 21 -24.77 -14.39 -11.24
CA SER A 21 -25.26 -15.64 -11.85
C SER A 21 -26.59 -16.09 -11.27
N GLY A 22 -26.77 -16.03 -9.95
CA GLY A 22 -28.04 -16.37 -9.29
C GLY A 22 -29.17 -15.41 -9.66
N LEU A 23 -28.88 -14.10 -9.72
CA LEU A 23 -29.83 -13.08 -10.14
C LEU A 23 -30.23 -13.24 -11.62
N GLU A 24 -29.28 -13.55 -12.50
CA GLU A 24 -29.52 -13.80 -13.92
C GLU A 24 -30.33 -15.07 -14.17
N GLU A 25 -30.11 -16.12 -13.36
CA GLU A 25 -30.90 -17.34 -13.39
C GLU A 25 -32.34 -17.06 -12.96
N ARG A 26 -32.55 -16.29 -11.88
CA ARG A 26 -33.90 -15.87 -11.46
C ARG A 26 -34.60 -15.01 -12.50
N ILE A 27 -33.92 -14.04 -13.11
CA ILE A 27 -34.48 -13.24 -14.22
C ILE A 27 -34.89 -14.16 -15.38
N ARG A 28 -34.10 -15.20 -15.68
CA ARG A 28 -34.43 -16.16 -16.73
C ARG A 28 -35.68 -16.97 -16.40
N GLU A 29 -35.80 -17.46 -15.16
CA GLU A 29 -36.98 -18.18 -14.67
C GLU A 29 -38.24 -17.31 -14.72
N LEU A 30 -38.15 -16.06 -14.21
CA LEU A 30 -39.26 -15.11 -14.23
C LEU A 30 -39.70 -14.77 -15.66
N LYS A 31 -38.77 -14.63 -16.61
CA LYS A 31 -39.09 -14.46 -18.04
C LYS A 31 -39.71 -15.69 -18.69
N ILE A 32 -39.42 -16.89 -18.19
CA ILE A 32 -40.05 -18.13 -18.68
C ILE A 32 -41.48 -18.21 -18.13
N GLU A 33 -41.67 -17.89 -16.86
CA GLU A 33 -42.97 -17.91 -16.18
C GLU A 33 -43.90 -16.80 -16.67
N GLU A 34 -43.39 -15.58 -16.91
CA GLU A 34 -44.13 -14.48 -17.54
C GLU A 34 -44.67 -14.91 -18.91
N ARG A 35 -43.82 -15.51 -19.76
CA ARG A 35 -44.24 -16.04 -21.06
C ARG A 35 -45.24 -17.19 -20.94
N ARG A 36 -45.13 -18.04 -19.91
CA ARG A 36 -46.09 -19.10 -19.62
C ARG A 36 -47.45 -18.50 -19.27
N ARG A 37 -47.50 -17.52 -18.36
CA ARG A 37 -48.74 -16.82 -17.96
C ARG A 37 -49.36 -16.02 -19.11
N GLU A 38 -48.55 -15.37 -19.94
CA GLU A 38 -49.04 -14.72 -21.16
C GLU A 38 -49.66 -15.72 -22.14
N SER A 39 -49.09 -16.92 -22.26
CA SER A 39 -49.66 -18.00 -23.09
C SER A 39 -50.91 -18.66 -22.47
N GLU A 40 -51.00 -18.73 -21.15
CA GLU A 40 -52.16 -19.26 -20.42
C GLU A 40 -53.31 -18.26 -20.33
N ALA A 41 -53.03 -16.96 -20.21
CA ALA A 41 -54.03 -15.89 -20.29
C ALA A 41 -54.66 -15.78 -21.70
N ALA A 42 -54.05 -16.39 -22.72
CA ALA A 42 -54.61 -16.52 -24.06
C ALA A 42 -55.59 -17.71 -24.21
N GLU A 43 -55.75 -18.56 -23.20
CA GLU A 43 -56.76 -19.64 -23.12
C GLU A 43 -57.67 -19.47 -21.86
N PRO A 44 -58.99 -19.71 -21.93
CA PRO A 44 -59.87 -19.46 -20.78
C PRO A 44 -60.04 -20.69 -19.86
N SER A 45 -59.70 -20.57 -18.56
CA SER A 45 -60.64 -20.75 -17.41
C SER A 45 -60.00 -20.93 -16.01
N GLU A 46 -60.67 -20.31 -15.02
CA GLU A 46 -60.98 -20.75 -13.63
C GLU A 46 -59.92 -20.89 -12.50
N THR A 47 -59.84 -19.81 -11.70
CA THR A 47 -59.87 -19.69 -10.21
C THR A 47 -59.04 -20.61 -9.29
N ALA A 48 -58.23 -20.01 -8.40
CA ALA A 48 -58.42 -20.05 -6.93
C ALA A 48 -57.42 -19.16 -6.15
N THR A 49 -57.92 -18.46 -5.12
CA THR A 49 -57.24 -17.57 -4.15
C THR A 49 -56.69 -18.31 -2.92
N VAL A 50 -55.52 -17.93 -2.37
CA VAL A 50 -55.18 -18.06 -0.92
C VAL A 50 -54.26 -16.91 -0.46
N SER A 51 -54.47 -16.49 0.79
CA SER A 51 -54.03 -15.29 1.52
C SER A 51 -52.60 -15.28 2.09
N GLU A 52 -52.04 -14.07 2.19
CA GLU A 52 -50.77 -13.71 2.84
C GLU A 52 -50.87 -13.46 4.36
N ALA A 53 -49.74 -13.60 5.06
CA ALA A 53 -49.48 -13.00 6.37
C ALA A 53 -48.06 -12.43 6.42
N GLU A 54 -47.91 -11.19 6.92
CA GLU A 54 -46.63 -10.45 7.00
C GLU A 54 -45.74 -10.86 8.20
N PRO A 55 -44.40 -10.69 8.10
CA PRO A 55 -43.44 -10.93 9.17
C PRO A 55 -42.88 -9.64 9.82
N SER A 56 -42.25 -9.77 11.00
CA SER A 56 -41.49 -8.72 11.70
C SER A 56 -39.97 -8.90 11.56
N ALA A 57 -39.24 -7.78 11.67
CA ALA A 57 -37.83 -7.55 11.33
C ALA A 57 -36.76 -8.16 12.29
N THR A 58 -35.57 -8.49 11.74
CA THR A 58 -34.26 -7.79 11.94
C THR A 58 -33.06 -8.50 11.24
N ASP A 59 -32.03 -7.69 10.91
CA ASP A 59 -30.58 -7.91 10.63
C ASP A 59 -30.04 -8.52 9.31
N ASP A 60 -29.04 -7.83 8.76
CA ASP A 60 -28.57 -7.88 7.36
C ASP A 60 -27.84 -9.17 6.93
N GLN A 61 -27.36 -9.99 7.87
CA GLN A 61 -26.77 -11.30 7.54
C GLN A 61 -27.84 -12.34 7.18
N ASP A 62 -29.08 -12.08 7.60
CA ASP A 62 -30.27 -12.82 7.26
C ASP A 62 -30.71 -12.53 5.81
N HIS A 63 -30.22 -11.46 5.17
CA HIS A 63 -30.63 -11.04 3.82
C HIS A 63 -30.05 -11.91 2.70
N ILE A 64 -28.83 -12.42 2.87
CA ILE A 64 -28.16 -13.30 1.90
C ILE A 64 -28.75 -14.72 1.98
N VAL A 65 -28.99 -15.21 3.20
CA VAL A 65 -29.66 -16.48 3.44
C VAL A 65 -31.12 -16.42 3.00
N LYS A 66 -31.83 -15.31 3.29
CA LYS A 66 -33.19 -15.06 2.78
C LYS A 66 -33.25 -14.94 1.27
N MET A 67 -32.28 -14.34 0.59
CA MET A 67 -32.29 -14.33 -0.87
C MET A 67 -32.23 -15.76 -1.41
N ASN A 68 -31.30 -16.57 -0.90
CA ASN A 68 -31.18 -17.98 -1.27
C ASN A 68 -32.42 -18.83 -0.89
N GLU A 69 -33.07 -18.55 0.24
CA GLU A 69 -34.33 -19.20 0.63
C GLU A 69 -35.55 -18.67 -0.15
N LYS A 70 -35.54 -17.40 -0.59
CA LYS A 70 -36.59 -16.79 -1.42
C LYS A 70 -36.49 -17.27 -2.87
N PHE A 71 -35.29 -17.57 -3.36
CA PHE A 71 -35.07 -18.24 -4.64
C PHE A 71 -35.59 -19.70 -4.66
N ALA A 72 -35.84 -20.30 -3.49
CA ALA A 72 -36.42 -21.64 -3.36
C ALA A 72 -37.97 -21.66 -3.27
N LYS A 73 -38.64 -20.50 -3.27
CA LYS A 73 -40.12 -20.38 -3.22
C LYS A 73 -40.75 -20.29 -4.61
N GLU A 74 -42.00 -20.77 -4.71
CA GLU A 74 -42.88 -20.60 -5.87
C GLU A 74 -42.92 -19.14 -6.34
N ILE A 75 -42.77 -18.93 -7.66
CA ILE A 75 -42.81 -17.60 -8.29
C ILE A 75 -44.23 -17.04 -8.20
N ASP A 76 -44.42 -15.93 -7.48
CA ASP A 76 -45.71 -15.23 -7.41
C ASP A 76 -45.84 -14.10 -8.47
N GLU A 77 -47.01 -13.45 -8.54
CA GLU A 77 -47.23 -12.32 -9.47
C GLU A 77 -46.43 -11.06 -9.13
N GLU A 78 -46.12 -10.84 -7.85
CA GLU A 78 -45.37 -9.65 -7.42
C GLU A 78 -43.88 -9.79 -7.80
N ASP A 79 -43.34 -11.01 -7.80
CA ASP A 79 -42.01 -11.32 -8.30
C ASP A 79 -41.84 -11.01 -9.80
N ILE A 80 -42.85 -11.29 -10.64
CA ILE A 80 -42.84 -10.97 -12.07
C ILE A 80 -42.90 -9.45 -12.28
N LYS A 81 -43.74 -8.75 -11.51
CA LYS A 81 -43.87 -7.29 -11.57
C LYS A 81 -42.58 -6.57 -11.16
N ASN A 82 -41.76 -7.21 -10.32
CA ASN A 82 -40.45 -6.72 -9.90
C ASN A 82 -39.30 -7.08 -10.87
N LEU A 83 -39.57 -7.78 -11.98
CA LEU A 83 -38.57 -8.12 -13.00
C LEU A 83 -37.72 -6.91 -13.47
N PRO A 84 -38.30 -5.73 -13.77
CA PRO A 84 -37.50 -4.58 -14.19
C PRO A 84 -36.56 -4.04 -13.10
N MET A 85 -36.91 -4.24 -11.83
CA MET A 85 -36.06 -3.88 -10.70
C MET A 85 -34.86 -4.83 -10.60
N TYR A 86 -35.08 -6.14 -10.72
CA TYR A 86 -34.01 -7.14 -10.71
C TYR A 86 -33.06 -7.00 -11.92
N GLU A 87 -33.58 -6.67 -13.11
CA GLU A 87 -32.75 -6.37 -14.29
C GLU A 87 -31.85 -5.15 -14.06
N LYS A 88 -32.39 -4.10 -13.45
CA LYS A 88 -31.62 -2.90 -13.12
C LYS A 88 -30.54 -3.19 -12.07
N GLU A 89 -30.86 -3.99 -11.06
CA GLU A 89 -29.91 -4.42 -10.02
C GLU A 89 -28.77 -5.27 -10.61
N ALA A 90 -29.08 -6.14 -11.58
CA ALA A 90 -28.07 -6.92 -12.31
C ALA A 90 -27.13 -6.02 -13.12
N ASP A 91 -27.65 -4.99 -13.78
CA ASP A 91 -26.84 -4.02 -14.55
C ASP A 91 -25.97 -3.15 -13.63
N ASP A 92 -26.51 -2.70 -12.48
CA ASP A 92 -25.75 -1.95 -11.48
C ASP A 92 -24.62 -2.81 -10.87
N LEU A 93 -24.88 -4.10 -10.60
CA LEU A 93 -23.86 -5.05 -10.15
C LEU A 93 -22.77 -5.29 -11.20
N ARG A 94 -23.14 -5.50 -12.47
CA ARG A 94 -22.17 -5.64 -13.58
C ARG A 94 -21.26 -4.42 -13.66
N LYS A 95 -21.84 -3.22 -13.59
CA LYS A 95 -21.08 -1.97 -13.63
C LYS A 95 -20.14 -1.84 -12.44
N ARG A 96 -20.60 -2.18 -11.23
CA ARG A 96 -19.79 -2.13 -10.01
C ARG A 96 -18.61 -3.11 -10.06
N ILE A 97 -18.82 -4.33 -10.56
CA ILE A 97 -17.76 -5.32 -10.82
C ILE A 97 -16.73 -4.77 -11.82
N ASP A 98 -17.19 -4.16 -12.91
CA ASP A 98 -16.32 -3.59 -13.95
C ASP A 98 -15.49 -2.41 -13.45
N ASP A 99 -16.12 -1.51 -12.69
CA ASP A 99 -15.47 -0.34 -12.09
C ASP A 99 -14.43 -0.79 -11.06
N PHE A 100 -14.74 -1.80 -10.24
CA PHE A 100 -13.81 -2.38 -9.28
C PHE A 100 -12.61 -3.06 -9.96
N LYS A 101 -12.86 -3.86 -11.01
CA LYS A 101 -11.79 -4.48 -11.82
C LYS A 101 -10.90 -3.42 -12.47
N LYS A 102 -11.47 -2.31 -12.95
CA LYS A 102 -10.71 -1.18 -13.52
C LYS A 102 -9.92 -0.42 -12.46
N GLU A 103 -10.47 -0.20 -11.28
CA GLU A 103 -9.83 0.52 -10.18
C GLU A 103 -8.66 -0.28 -9.60
N VAL A 104 -8.84 -1.57 -9.32
CA VAL A 104 -7.76 -2.48 -8.91
C VAL A 104 -6.66 -2.53 -9.98
N LYS A 105 -7.02 -2.63 -11.26
CA LYS A 105 -6.05 -2.60 -12.36
C LYS A 105 -5.39 -1.23 -12.54
N GLY A 106 -6.07 -0.14 -12.18
CA GLY A 106 -5.58 1.23 -12.25
C GLY A 106 -4.62 1.55 -11.10
N VAL A 107 -4.95 1.13 -9.89
CA VAL A 107 -4.09 1.21 -8.70
C VAL A 107 -2.88 0.31 -8.88
N LYS A 108 -3.05 -0.94 -9.31
CA LYS A 108 -1.91 -1.81 -9.67
C LYS A 108 -1.03 -1.16 -10.74
N ARG A 109 -1.59 -0.62 -11.82
CA ARG A 109 -0.76 0.08 -12.83
C ARG A 109 -0.04 1.30 -12.27
N LYS A 110 -0.71 2.16 -11.49
CA LYS A 110 -0.09 3.38 -10.94
C LYS A 110 0.94 3.10 -9.85
N LEU A 111 0.76 2.04 -9.07
CA LEU A 111 1.71 1.63 -8.03
C LEU A 111 2.89 0.82 -8.61
N PHE A 112 2.69 0.10 -9.73
CA PHE A 112 3.66 -0.90 -10.23
C PHE A 112 4.27 -0.62 -11.61
N VAL A 113 3.71 0.26 -12.44
CA VAL A 113 4.29 0.66 -13.76
C VAL A 113 5.30 1.81 -13.61
N TYR A 114 5.68 2.21 -12.39
CA TYR A 114 6.80 3.14 -12.19
C TYR A 114 7.91 2.57 -11.29
N GLY A 115 8.05 1.24 -11.28
CA GLY A 115 9.27 0.58 -10.82
C GLY A 115 10.35 0.59 -11.93
N PRO A 116 11.63 0.39 -11.60
CA PRO A 116 12.78 0.53 -12.52
C PRO A 116 12.71 -0.26 -13.85
N LYS A 117 11.73 -1.17 -14.03
CA LYS A 117 11.55 -1.95 -15.26
C LYS A 117 10.62 -1.31 -16.29
N ALA A 118 9.88 -0.26 -15.92
CA ALA A 118 8.98 0.41 -16.88
C ALA A 118 9.70 1.42 -17.77
N GLU A 119 10.94 1.80 -17.45
CA GLU A 119 11.80 2.58 -18.36
C GLU A 119 12.43 1.67 -19.45
N GLU A 120 12.49 0.34 -19.26
CA GLU A 120 13.05 -0.58 -20.28
C GLU A 120 12.11 -0.82 -21.49
N GLU A 121 10.81 -0.53 -21.40
CA GLU A 121 9.85 -0.75 -22.51
C GLU A 121 9.33 0.55 -23.17
N GLU A 122 9.58 1.74 -22.61
CA GLU A 122 9.23 3.02 -23.26
C GLU A 122 10.44 3.86 -23.73
N GLU A 123 11.69 3.43 -23.47
CA GLU A 123 12.91 4.05 -23.99
C GLU A 123 13.73 3.06 -24.86
N GLU A 124 13.10 2.43 -25.86
CA GLU A 124 13.82 2.01 -27.08
C GLU A 124 13.97 3.20 -28.04
N GLU A 125 14.44 4.35 -27.56
CA GLU A 125 15.00 5.43 -28.39
C GLU A 125 15.66 6.47 -27.47
N GLU A 126 17.00 6.50 -27.51
CA GLU A 126 17.88 7.57 -27.01
C GLU A 126 18.01 7.75 -25.48
N GLU A 127 18.94 7.03 -24.87
CA GLU A 127 20.29 7.51 -24.52
C GLU A 127 21.00 6.41 -23.72
N GLU A 128 22.30 6.22 -23.95
CA GLU A 128 23.14 5.40 -23.08
C GLU A 128 22.90 5.84 -21.63
N GLU A 129 22.26 4.98 -20.82
CA GLU A 129 21.88 5.27 -19.44
C GLU A 129 23.09 5.80 -18.65
N ASP A 130 23.16 7.12 -18.55
CA ASP A 130 24.06 7.77 -17.63
C ASP A 130 23.49 7.52 -16.23
N SER A 131 23.93 6.42 -15.63
CA SER A 131 23.68 6.02 -14.24
C SER A 131 23.97 7.14 -13.21
N SER A 132 24.56 8.25 -13.66
CA SER A 132 24.99 9.41 -12.87
C SER A 132 23.86 10.27 -12.28
N ASN A 133 22.60 10.21 -12.77
CA ASN A 133 21.58 11.17 -12.32
C ASN A 133 20.32 10.60 -11.64
N TYR A 134 20.50 9.72 -10.66
CA TYR A 134 19.39 9.25 -9.81
C TYR A 134 18.68 10.42 -9.11
N GLU A 135 19.38 11.51 -8.78
CA GLU A 135 18.78 12.69 -8.15
C GLU A 135 17.75 13.37 -9.06
N GLN A 136 18.03 13.49 -10.36
CA GLN A 136 17.09 14.04 -11.32
C GLN A 136 15.88 13.10 -11.52
N ARG A 137 16.11 11.78 -11.58
CA ARG A 137 15.02 10.79 -11.64
C ARG A 137 14.14 10.86 -10.40
N LEU A 138 14.74 10.84 -9.21
CA LEU A 138 14.05 11.00 -7.94
C LEU A 138 13.27 12.32 -7.88
N ARG A 139 13.85 13.42 -8.37
CA ARG A 139 13.20 14.74 -8.41
C ARG A 139 12.01 14.78 -9.36
N LYS A 140 12.15 14.22 -10.58
CA LYS A 140 11.04 14.10 -11.55
C LYS A 140 9.90 13.29 -10.95
N PHE A 141 10.21 12.13 -10.39
CA PHE A 141 9.24 11.22 -9.80
C PHE A 141 8.55 11.83 -8.57
N LEU A 142 9.32 12.44 -7.67
CA LEU A 142 8.79 13.15 -6.50
C LEU A 142 7.87 14.32 -6.88
N ASN A 143 8.26 15.13 -7.88
CA ASN A 143 7.45 16.26 -8.33
C ASN A 143 6.09 15.79 -8.87
N HIS A 144 6.07 14.70 -9.63
CA HIS A 144 4.83 14.09 -10.10
C HIS A 144 3.91 13.70 -8.94
N TRP A 145 4.43 12.99 -7.93
CA TRP A 145 3.64 12.59 -6.77
C TRP A 145 3.21 13.77 -5.89
N LYS A 146 4.01 14.83 -5.76
CA LYS A 146 3.61 16.06 -5.07
C LYS A 146 2.42 16.74 -5.75
N VAL A 147 2.38 16.77 -7.08
CA VAL A 147 1.24 17.30 -7.84
C VAL A 147 0.00 16.44 -7.58
N ILE A 148 0.11 15.11 -7.69
CA ILE A 148 -0.99 14.19 -7.41
C ILE A 148 -1.51 14.36 -5.98
N ALA A 149 -0.62 14.37 -4.99
CA ALA A 149 -0.99 14.52 -3.59
C ALA A 149 -1.74 15.84 -3.36
N PHE A 150 -1.24 16.94 -3.92
CA PHE A 150 -1.89 18.25 -3.82
C PHE A 150 -3.29 18.27 -4.44
N GLU A 151 -3.45 17.74 -5.66
CA GLU A 151 -4.73 17.69 -6.37
C GLU A 151 -5.74 16.80 -5.65
N ASN A 152 -5.31 15.63 -5.19
CA ASN A 152 -6.15 14.70 -4.46
C ASN A 152 -6.58 15.27 -3.10
N ARG A 153 -5.66 15.93 -2.39
CA ARG A 153 -5.99 16.64 -1.14
C ARG A 153 -7.03 17.72 -1.37
N LYS A 154 -6.88 18.53 -2.44
CA LYS A 154 -7.87 19.55 -2.85
C LYS A 154 -9.23 18.93 -3.20
N ALA A 155 -9.23 17.72 -3.72
CA ALA A 155 -10.45 16.94 -3.98
C ALA A 155 -11.05 16.27 -2.73
N GLY A 156 -10.50 16.51 -1.54
CA GLY A 156 -10.99 15.96 -0.28
C GLY A 156 -10.61 14.50 -0.04
N LYS A 157 -9.67 13.95 -0.82
CA LYS A 157 -9.18 12.58 -0.61
C LYS A 157 -8.32 12.49 0.64
N LYS A 158 -8.35 11.31 1.24
CA LYS A 158 -7.65 10.96 2.49
C LYS A 158 -6.42 10.11 2.21
N THR A 159 -5.42 10.23 3.08
CA THR A 159 -4.27 9.33 3.13
C THR A 159 -4.67 8.00 3.73
N LEU A 160 -3.85 6.96 3.52
CA LEU A 160 -4.10 5.67 4.16
C LEU A 160 -4.02 5.80 5.69
N THR A 161 -3.05 6.56 6.20
CA THR A 161 -2.90 6.86 7.63
C THR A 161 -4.19 7.47 8.22
N GLU A 162 -4.82 8.40 7.50
CA GLU A 162 -6.07 9.03 7.93
C GLU A 162 -7.28 8.08 7.91
N LEU A 163 -7.34 7.16 6.95
CA LEU A 163 -8.37 6.13 6.91
C LEU A 163 -8.21 5.15 8.07
N VAL A 164 -6.99 4.68 8.30
CA VAL A 164 -6.66 3.76 9.39
C VAL A 164 -7.00 4.37 10.75
N ARG A 165 -6.74 5.67 10.95
CA ARG A 165 -7.16 6.39 12.16
C ARG A 165 -8.68 6.48 12.34
N GLN A 166 -9.46 6.55 11.27
CA GLN A 166 -10.93 6.57 11.39
C GLN A 166 -11.46 5.22 11.88
N ILE A 167 -10.79 4.14 11.48
CA ILE A 167 -11.13 2.78 11.88
C ILE A 167 -10.74 2.53 13.34
N ASP A 168 -9.57 2.99 13.80
CA ASP A 168 -9.16 2.89 15.21
C ASP A 168 -10.14 3.58 16.18
N ARG A 169 -10.86 4.59 15.69
CA ARG A 169 -11.86 5.34 16.47
C ARG A 169 -13.25 4.73 16.41
N SER A 170 -13.48 3.71 15.58
CA SER A 170 -14.72 2.93 15.65
C SER A 170 -14.61 1.91 16.77
N ASP A 171 -15.66 1.73 17.56
CA ASP A 171 -15.76 0.69 18.60
C ASP A 171 -15.91 -0.73 17.99
N ASP A 172 -15.43 -0.92 16.76
CA ASP A 172 -15.60 -2.12 15.95
C ASP A 172 -14.35 -3.01 16.05
N GLU A 173 -14.57 -4.26 16.50
CA GLU A 173 -13.50 -5.24 16.71
C GLU A 173 -12.78 -5.59 15.40
N GLU A 174 -13.51 -5.68 14.28
CA GLU A 174 -12.91 -5.97 12.98
C GLU A 174 -12.05 -4.80 12.49
N GLY A 175 -12.50 -3.58 12.78
CA GLY A 175 -11.72 -2.36 12.57
C GLY A 175 -10.38 -2.39 13.32
N GLY A 176 -10.39 -2.78 14.59
CA GLY A 176 -9.18 -2.96 15.39
C GLY A 176 -8.18 -3.94 14.77
N ILE A 177 -8.67 -5.07 14.25
CA ILE A 177 -7.82 -6.10 13.59
C ILE A 177 -7.16 -5.54 12.32
N VAL A 178 -7.90 -4.79 11.51
CA VAL A 178 -7.36 -4.15 10.29
C VAL A 178 -6.34 -3.09 10.64
N PHE A 179 -6.64 -2.25 11.63
CA PHE A 179 -5.73 -1.24 12.15
C PHE A 179 -4.41 -1.87 12.60
N ASP A 180 -4.45 -2.89 13.46
CA ASP A 180 -3.25 -3.56 13.97
C ASP A 180 -2.46 -4.25 12.85
N SER A 181 -3.14 -4.85 11.88
CA SER A 181 -2.50 -5.46 10.71
C SER A 181 -1.78 -4.43 9.84
N MET A 182 -2.37 -3.24 9.69
CA MET A 182 -1.78 -2.12 8.96
C MET A 182 -0.60 -1.52 9.70
N ARG A 183 -0.77 -1.24 10.99
CA ARG A 183 0.32 -0.75 11.84
C ARG A 183 1.51 -1.71 11.86
N THR A 184 1.26 -3.01 12.05
CA THR A 184 2.30 -4.04 12.11
C THR A 184 3.15 -4.06 10.85
N LEU A 185 2.54 -4.01 9.66
CA LEU A 185 3.34 -4.01 8.43
C LEU A 185 4.10 -2.69 8.24
N ALA A 186 3.53 -1.54 8.60
CA ALA A 186 4.24 -0.27 8.51
C ALA A 186 5.49 -0.30 9.40
N VAL A 187 5.34 -0.81 10.63
CA VAL A 187 6.43 -1.07 11.58
C VAL A 187 7.46 -2.06 11.00
N ASP A 188 7.03 -3.19 10.46
CA ASP A 188 7.91 -4.22 9.89
C ASP A 188 8.68 -3.69 8.68
N SER A 189 7.98 -2.99 7.77
CA SER A 189 8.55 -2.40 6.56
C SER A 189 9.57 -1.32 6.91
N GLY A 190 9.18 -0.43 7.82
CA GLY A 190 10.04 0.63 8.35
C GLY A 190 11.27 0.07 9.05
N THR A 191 11.11 -0.95 9.88
CA THR A 191 12.19 -1.65 10.60
C THR A 191 13.16 -2.29 9.61
N GLN A 192 12.66 -3.04 8.62
CA GLN A 192 13.49 -3.69 7.61
C GLN A 192 14.30 -2.67 6.80
N LEU A 193 13.66 -1.60 6.31
CA LEU A 193 14.35 -0.55 5.57
C LEU A 193 15.36 0.20 6.45
N SER A 194 15.02 0.46 7.71
CA SER A 194 15.94 1.08 8.67
C SER A 194 17.20 0.25 8.89
N ARG A 195 17.05 -1.08 9.04
CA ARG A 195 18.19 -1.99 9.15
C ARG A 195 19.10 -1.93 7.92
N ARG A 196 18.53 -1.87 6.72
CA ARG A 196 19.31 -1.76 5.47
C ARG A 196 20.03 -0.42 5.34
N ILE A 197 19.39 0.66 5.76
CA ILE A 197 20.05 1.97 5.83
C ILE A 197 21.23 1.93 6.82
N VAL A 198 21.05 1.32 7.98
CA VAL A 198 22.14 1.11 8.94
C VAL A 198 23.24 0.23 8.34
N ASP A 199 22.88 -0.86 7.67
CA ASP A 199 23.84 -1.76 7.00
C ASP A 199 24.74 -0.97 6.05
N TYR A 200 24.14 -0.08 5.25
CA TYR A 200 24.85 0.82 4.35
C TYR A 200 25.84 1.73 5.10
N PHE A 201 25.41 2.44 6.15
CA PHE A 201 26.33 3.33 6.90
C PHE A 201 27.43 2.58 7.64
N LEU A 202 27.17 1.33 8.05
CA LEU A 202 28.18 0.51 8.70
C LEU A 202 29.33 0.13 7.76
N LEU A 203 29.12 0.12 6.43
CA LEU A 203 30.20 -0.11 5.45
C LEU A 203 31.28 0.98 5.51
N PHE A 204 30.90 2.20 5.87
CA PHE A 204 31.78 3.37 5.90
C PHE A 204 32.25 3.70 7.32
N THR A 205 32.14 2.78 8.27
CA THR A 205 32.58 3.01 9.65
C THR A 205 34.08 3.23 9.79
N ASP A 206 34.88 2.87 8.78
CA ASP A 206 36.33 3.09 8.78
C ASP A 206 36.74 4.39 8.07
N SER A 207 35.82 5.02 7.34
CA SER A 207 36.02 6.32 6.68
C SER A 207 36.34 7.44 7.69
N GLU A 208 36.88 8.57 7.24
CA GLU A 208 37.11 9.69 8.15
C GLU A 208 35.80 10.20 8.77
N ALA A 209 35.82 10.63 10.04
CA ALA A 209 34.63 11.14 10.72
C ALA A 209 33.96 12.30 9.95
N ARG A 210 34.77 13.11 9.26
CA ARG A 210 34.30 14.19 8.39
C ARG A 210 33.52 13.67 7.18
N GLU A 211 34.00 12.60 6.55
CA GLU A 211 33.36 11.97 5.40
C GLU A 211 31.99 11.39 5.78
N ILE A 212 31.95 10.64 6.88
CA ILE A 212 30.70 10.08 7.42
C ILE A 212 29.70 11.19 7.74
N ALA A 213 30.15 12.27 8.40
CA ALA A 213 29.30 13.41 8.71
C ALA A 213 28.81 14.17 7.46
N ALA A 214 29.56 14.16 6.36
CA ALA A 214 29.13 14.74 5.10
C ALA A 214 28.07 13.84 4.42
N ARG A 215 28.30 12.52 4.41
CA ARG A 215 27.36 11.50 3.90
C ARG A 215 26.03 11.52 4.65
N THR A 216 26.05 11.48 5.98
CA THR A 216 24.83 11.54 6.81
C THR A 216 24.05 12.84 6.57
N ARG A 217 24.74 13.98 6.46
CA ARG A 217 24.11 15.27 6.11
C ARG A 217 23.47 15.28 4.72
N ALA A 218 24.15 14.73 3.71
CA ALA A 218 23.61 14.62 2.35
C ALA A 218 22.35 13.75 2.33
N VAL A 219 22.40 12.56 2.96
CA VAL A 219 21.26 11.66 3.07
C VAL A 219 20.09 12.30 3.83
N LEU A 220 20.36 12.98 4.95
CA LEU A 220 19.34 13.74 5.70
C LEU A 220 18.64 14.79 4.84
N LYS A 221 19.41 15.56 4.07
CA LYS A 221 18.87 16.58 3.17
C LYS A 221 17.96 15.95 2.13
N THR A 222 18.38 14.84 1.51
CA THR A 222 17.57 14.14 0.51
C THR A 222 16.28 13.59 1.11
N ILE A 223 16.33 12.92 2.27
CA ILE A 223 15.14 12.39 2.95
C ILE A 223 14.15 13.53 3.27
N ARG A 224 14.62 14.66 3.79
CA ARG A 224 13.77 15.83 4.07
C ARG A 224 13.10 16.40 2.82
N CYS A 225 13.67 16.18 1.63
CA CYS A 225 13.05 16.59 0.37
C CYS A 225 11.98 15.62 -0.13
N ILE A 226 12.04 14.33 0.26
CA ILE A 226 11.17 13.24 -0.22
C ILE A 226 9.72 13.37 0.30
N GLY A 227 9.49 14.06 1.42
CA GLY A 227 8.14 14.24 1.95
C GLY A 227 7.16 14.80 0.92
N LEU A 228 5.98 14.17 0.81
CA LEU A 228 4.95 14.57 -0.16
C LEU A 228 4.17 15.80 0.30
N GLU A 229 3.91 15.88 1.61
CA GLU A 229 3.25 17.02 2.24
C GLU A 229 4.28 17.87 3.00
N LYS A 230 4.09 19.20 3.00
CA LYS A 230 5.07 20.15 3.54
C LYS A 230 5.26 20.03 5.06
N GLU A 231 4.27 19.51 5.78
CA GLU A 231 4.26 19.43 7.23
C GLU A 231 3.73 18.04 7.64
N ASN A 232 4.44 17.37 8.54
CA ASN A 232 3.98 16.18 9.29
C ASN A 232 4.03 14.78 8.64
N SER A 233 4.83 14.53 7.60
CA SER A 233 5.10 13.13 7.19
C SER A 233 5.75 12.32 8.33
N THR A 234 5.03 11.35 8.87
CA THR A 234 5.53 10.45 9.91
C THR A 234 6.66 9.58 9.38
N VAL A 235 6.56 9.07 8.15
CA VAL A 235 7.60 8.25 7.50
C VAL A 235 8.90 9.04 7.35
N THR A 236 8.84 10.25 6.79
CA THR A 236 10.03 11.11 6.63
C THR A 236 10.67 11.42 7.97
N ARG A 237 9.88 11.74 9.00
CA ARG A 237 10.37 12.02 10.36
C ARG A 237 11.08 10.83 10.99
N MET A 238 10.54 9.63 10.82
CA MET A 238 11.14 8.39 11.30
C MET A 238 12.51 8.14 10.66
N PHE A 239 12.61 8.27 9.33
CA PHE A 239 13.90 8.09 8.65
C PHE A 239 14.89 9.22 8.95
N VAL A 240 14.45 10.47 9.12
CA VAL A 240 15.31 11.55 9.63
C VAL A 240 15.90 11.20 10.99
N SER A 241 15.05 10.74 11.92
CA SER A 241 15.47 10.34 13.29
C SER A 241 16.45 9.16 13.27
N LEU A 242 16.26 8.21 12.34
CA LEU A 242 17.20 7.12 12.10
C LEU A 242 18.57 7.63 11.68
N ILE A 243 18.66 8.52 10.69
CA ILE A 243 19.96 9.01 10.23
C ILE A 243 20.66 9.83 11.31
N GLU A 244 19.93 10.66 12.07
CA GLU A 244 20.48 11.39 13.21
C GLU A 244 21.00 10.42 14.29
N THR A 245 20.30 9.32 14.53
CA THR A 245 20.73 8.25 15.43
C THR A 245 22.01 7.57 14.96
N VAL A 246 22.12 7.28 13.66
CA VAL A 246 23.31 6.69 13.04
C VAL A 246 24.50 7.64 13.14
N ASP A 247 24.30 8.90 12.77
CA ASP A 247 25.33 9.95 12.84
C ASP A 247 25.87 10.11 14.27
N GLY A 248 24.98 10.18 15.27
CA GLY A 248 25.36 10.24 16.68
C GLY A 248 26.11 8.99 17.13
N GLY A 249 25.60 7.80 16.83
CA GLY A 249 26.23 6.54 17.23
C GLY A 249 27.64 6.35 16.66
N ILE A 250 27.85 6.72 15.39
CA ILE A 250 29.18 6.64 14.78
C ILE A 250 30.13 7.70 15.40
N LYS A 251 29.66 8.93 15.65
CA LYS A 251 30.47 9.98 16.29
C LYS A 251 30.94 9.59 17.69
N ASP A 252 30.05 9.00 18.49
CA ASP A 252 30.34 8.57 19.86
C ASP A 252 31.47 7.53 19.88
N THR A 253 31.49 6.61 18.92
CA THR A 253 32.58 5.60 18.82
C THR A 253 33.92 6.19 18.38
N LYS A 254 33.91 7.29 17.62
CA LYS A 254 35.14 7.95 17.13
C LYS A 254 35.63 9.09 18.01
N GLY A 255 34.91 9.42 19.10
CA GLY A 255 35.28 10.48 20.04
C GLY A 255 35.38 11.87 19.41
N THR A 256 34.70 12.11 18.30
CA THR A 256 34.86 13.34 17.50
C THR A 256 33.70 14.31 17.74
N THR A 257 33.96 15.42 18.46
CA THR A 257 32.99 16.48 18.77
C THR A 257 33.04 17.68 17.81
N SER A 258 33.78 17.58 16.70
CA SER A 258 34.03 18.74 15.83
C SER A 258 32.79 19.17 15.05
N VAL A 259 32.30 20.37 15.37
CA VAL A 259 31.31 21.12 14.57
C VAL A 259 32.03 21.63 13.32
N VAL A 260 32.14 20.78 12.30
CA VAL A 260 32.68 21.19 11.00
C VAL A 260 31.58 21.89 10.19
N THR A 261 31.55 23.21 10.28
CA THR A 261 30.83 24.08 9.34
C THR A 261 31.65 24.25 8.07
N GLU A 262 31.59 23.27 7.16
CA GLU A 262 32.15 23.39 5.81
C GLU A 262 31.17 22.85 4.76
N SER A 263 31.32 23.35 3.52
CA SER A 263 30.38 23.27 2.41
C SER A 263 29.98 21.84 2.06
N LEU A 264 28.74 21.70 1.59
CA LEU A 264 28.08 20.43 1.21
C LEU A 264 28.66 19.78 -0.06
N ASP A 265 29.70 20.38 -0.66
CA ASP A 265 29.87 20.33 -2.12
C ASP A 265 30.80 19.23 -2.64
N ASP A 266 31.25 18.26 -1.85
CA ASP A 266 31.96 17.11 -2.42
C ASP A 266 31.86 15.86 -1.53
N VAL A 267 30.64 15.29 -1.43
CA VAL A 267 30.55 13.86 -1.10
C VAL A 267 30.65 13.10 -2.41
N TRP A 268 31.83 12.55 -2.67
CA TRP A 268 32.06 11.73 -3.84
C TRP A 268 31.52 10.32 -3.60
N TYR A 269 30.46 9.97 -4.31
CA TYR A 269 29.87 8.64 -4.29
C TYR A 269 30.33 7.84 -5.51
N SER A 270 30.70 6.57 -5.32
CA SER A 270 30.96 5.70 -6.45
C SER A 270 29.66 5.50 -7.27
N PRO A 271 29.73 5.17 -8.58
CA PRO A 271 28.52 4.91 -9.37
C PRO A 271 27.62 3.83 -8.75
N ARG A 272 28.22 2.80 -8.13
CA ARG A 272 27.49 1.74 -7.42
C ARG A 272 26.82 2.26 -6.16
N GLU A 273 27.52 3.08 -5.40
CA GLU A 273 26.98 3.72 -4.19
C GLU A 273 25.82 4.67 -4.53
N ASN A 274 25.96 5.47 -5.59
CA ASN A 274 24.89 6.33 -6.09
C ASN A 274 23.64 5.52 -6.48
N ARG A 275 23.80 4.38 -7.15
CA ARG A 275 22.69 3.47 -7.48
C ARG A 275 22.02 2.93 -6.21
N LEU A 276 22.80 2.51 -5.22
CA LEU A 276 22.30 2.01 -3.95
C LEU A 276 21.54 3.09 -3.16
N LEU A 277 22.09 4.30 -3.09
CA LEU A 277 21.43 5.45 -2.47
C LEU A 277 20.11 5.77 -3.18
N GLY A 278 20.09 5.78 -4.51
CA GLY A 278 18.87 5.91 -5.30
C GLY A 278 17.83 4.85 -4.95
N SER A 279 18.26 3.58 -4.80
CA SER A 279 17.42 2.46 -4.39
C SER A 279 16.85 2.62 -2.98
N ILE A 280 17.64 3.12 -2.02
CA ILE A 280 17.20 3.45 -0.66
C ILE A 280 16.15 4.56 -0.71
N PHE A 281 16.45 5.68 -1.37
CA PHE A 281 15.55 6.83 -1.43
C PHE A 281 14.23 6.50 -2.12
N TYR A 282 14.26 5.70 -3.18
CA TYR A 282 13.06 5.23 -3.85
C TYR A 282 12.17 4.40 -2.92
N LYS A 283 12.75 3.57 -2.05
CA LYS A 283 11.98 2.77 -1.07
C LYS A 283 11.39 3.60 0.06
N ILE A 284 12.12 4.61 0.54
CA ILE A 284 11.59 5.60 1.48
C ILE A 284 10.40 6.32 0.84
N LEU A 285 10.55 6.78 -0.41
CA LEU A 285 9.48 7.45 -1.15
C LEU A 285 8.29 6.53 -1.43
N PHE A 286 8.52 5.25 -1.75
CA PHE A 286 7.43 4.29 -1.92
C PHE A 286 6.61 4.13 -0.62
N MET A 287 7.28 4.02 0.53
CA MET A 287 6.61 3.94 1.83
C MET A 287 5.85 5.24 2.14
N GLU A 288 6.45 6.39 1.83
CA GLU A 288 5.80 7.71 1.94
C GLU A 288 4.55 7.79 1.05
N ILE A 289 4.61 7.35 -0.20
CA ILE A 289 3.46 7.33 -1.11
C ILE A 289 2.37 6.41 -0.58
N ALA A 290 2.72 5.20 -0.17
CA ALA A 290 1.76 4.20 0.30
C ALA A 290 0.99 4.66 1.54
N LEU A 291 1.66 5.35 2.47
CA LEU A 291 1.08 5.75 3.76
C LEU A 291 0.51 7.18 3.77
N CYS A 292 1.18 8.10 3.08
CA CYS A 292 0.98 9.54 3.21
C CYS A 292 0.41 10.19 1.94
N CYS A 293 0.32 9.50 0.79
CA CYS A 293 -0.33 10.08 -0.38
C CYS A 293 -1.85 10.04 -0.21
N PRO A 294 -2.57 11.18 -0.34
CA PRO A 294 -4.02 11.18 -0.32
C PRO A 294 -4.52 10.56 -1.62
N CYS A 295 -5.09 9.36 -1.55
CA CYS A 295 -5.51 8.59 -2.72
C CYS A 295 -6.97 8.15 -2.66
N PHE A 296 -7.60 8.21 -1.49
CA PHE A 296 -8.89 7.57 -1.24
C PHE A 296 -10.00 8.60 -1.05
N ALA A 297 -11.03 8.52 -1.89
CA ALA A 297 -12.17 9.44 -1.85
C ALA A 297 -13.25 9.01 -0.84
N GLN A 298 -13.30 7.74 -0.48
CA GLN A 298 -14.26 7.15 0.47
C GLN A 298 -13.51 6.27 1.48
N VAL A 299 -14.17 5.96 2.60
CA VAL A 299 -13.68 4.94 3.53
C VAL A 299 -13.81 3.60 2.80
N LEU A 300 -12.68 2.94 2.59
CA LEU A 300 -12.63 1.59 2.02
C LEU A 300 -13.18 0.59 3.04
N GLU A 301 -13.87 -0.45 2.58
CA GLU A 301 -14.25 -1.57 3.44
C GLU A 301 -13.00 -2.29 3.97
N TYR A 302 -13.13 -2.99 5.09
CA TYR A 302 -12.03 -3.69 5.74
C TYR A 302 -11.32 -4.69 4.84
N GLU A 303 -12.07 -5.46 4.05
CA GLU A 303 -11.46 -6.40 3.11
C GLU A 303 -10.67 -5.67 2.02
N GLU A 304 -11.18 -4.54 1.52
CA GLU A 304 -10.52 -3.76 0.47
C GLU A 304 -9.20 -3.16 0.97
N LEU A 305 -9.19 -2.67 2.20
CA LEU A 305 -7.98 -2.20 2.88
C LEU A 305 -6.97 -3.33 3.06
N MET A 306 -7.41 -4.49 3.55
CA MET A 306 -6.53 -5.65 3.74
C MET A 306 -5.95 -6.15 2.42
N LEU A 307 -6.72 -6.11 1.33
CA LEU A 307 -6.27 -6.48 -0.01
C LEU A 307 -5.23 -5.50 -0.56
N LEU A 308 -5.50 -4.20 -0.49
CA LEU A 308 -4.54 -3.16 -0.84
C LEU A 308 -3.23 -3.35 -0.05
N TRP A 309 -3.36 -3.67 1.22
CA TRP A 309 -2.24 -3.86 2.12
C TRP A 309 -1.40 -5.10 1.83
N GLY A 310 -2.03 -6.20 1.45
CA GLY A 310 -1.34 -7.40 0.96
C GLY A 310 -0.48 -7.08 -0.26
N VAL A 311 -1.03 -6.29 -1.19
CA VAL A 311 -0.33 -5.85 -2.40
C VAL A 311 0.87 -4.92 -2.09
N VAL A 312 0.69 -3.97 -1.16
CA VAL A 312 1.79 -3.12 -0.68
C VAL A 312 2.89 -3.97 -0.01
N ARG A 313 2.51 -4.94 0.83
CA ARG A 313 3.44 -5.86 1.51
C ARG A 313 4.31 -6.64 0.55
N GLU A 314 3.69 -7.32 -0.41
CA GLU A 314 4.41 -8.18 -1.36
C GLU A 314 5.42 -7.38 -2.17
N THR A 315 4.98 -6.22 -2.66
CA THR A 315 5.85 -5.31 -3.41
C THR A 315 7.00 -4.81 -2.54
N PHE A 316 6.71 -4.38 -1.31
CA PHE A 316 7.75 -3.90 -0.42
C PHE A 316 8.78 -4.99 -0.14
N ASN A 317 8.34 -6.22 0.14
CA ASN A 317 9.23 -7.36 0.38
C ASN A 317 10.11 -7.67 -0.84
N GLU A 318 9.57 -7.67 -2.05
CA GLU A 318 10.34 -7.85 -3.28
C GLU A 318 11.43 -6.77 -3.40
N LYS A 319 11.05 -5.50 -3.21
CA LYS A 319 11.97 -4.37 -3.26
C LYS A 319 13.03 -4.46 -2.16
N MET A 320 12.68 -4.89 -0.95
CA MET A 320 13.62 -5.07 0.16
C MET A 320 14.61 -6.20 -0.08
N ASN A 321 14.21 -7.28 -0.73
CA ASN A 321 15.11 -8.35 -1.14
C ASN A 321 16.14 -7.84 -2.16
N GLN A 322 15.70 -7.05 -3.15
CA GLN A 322 16.60 -6.42 -4.10
C GLN A 322 17.62 -5.50 -3.42
N LEU A 323 17.19 -4.63 -2.50
CA LEU A 323 18.11 -3.76 -1.75
C LEU A 323 19.09 -4.56 -0.89
N SER A 324 18.66 -5.70 -0.34
CA SER A 324 19.56 -6.58 0.42
C SER A 324 20.67 -7.14 -0.45
N LEU A 325 20.36 -7.50 -1.70
CA LEU A 325 21.37 -7.94 -2.68
C LEU A 325 22.34 -6.81 -3.01
N GLU A 326 21.83 -5.61 -3.33
CA GLU A 326 22.66 -4.44 -3.68
C GLU A 326 23.62 -4.06 -2.53
N ILE A 327 23.18 -4.14 -1.27
CA ILE A 327 24.03 -3.89 -0.10
C ILE A 327 25.10 -4.99 0.06
N ASN A 328 24.72 -6.26 -0.12
CA ASN A 328 25.68 -7.37 0.00
C ASN A 328 26.74 -7.31 -1.10
N GLU A 329 26.34 -6.98 -2.34
CA GLU A 329 27.28 -6.76 -3.44
C GLU A 329 28.26 -5.61 -3.14
N LEU A 330 27.75 -4.49 -2.60
CA LEU A 330 28.62 -3.38 -2.21
C LEU A 330 29.59 -3.80 -1.09
N LYS A 331 29.08 -4.51 -0.08
CA LYS A 331 29.87 -5.04 1.03
C LYS A 331 31.02 -5.91 0.54
N GLU A 332 30.76 -6.86 -0.36
CA GLU A 332 31.78 -7.76 -0.92
C GLU A 332 32.89 -6.99 -1.65
N THR A 333 32.59 -5.81 -2.20
CA THR A 333 33.57 -5.01 -2.94
C THR A 333 34.27 -3.92 -2.15
N GLU A 334 33.65 -3.40 -1.09
CA GLU A 334 34.17 -2.26 -0.32
C GLU A 334 34.74 -2.64 1.06
N THR A 335 34.64 -3.91 1.48
CA THR A 335 35.13 -4.32 2.81
C THR A 335 36.23 -5.38 2.75
N GLU A 336 37.48 -4.95 2.96
CA GLU A 336 38.58 -5.77 3.47
C GLU A 336 38.73 -5.50 4.98
N ALA A 337 37.71 -5.83 5.77
CA ALA A 337 37.70 -5.52 7.20
C ALA A 337 38.58 -6.49 7.99
N SER A 338 39.29 -5.98 8.99
CA SER A 338 39.98 -6.79 9.99
C SER A 338 39.01 -7.41 11.01
N GLU A 339 39.41 -8.48 11.71
CA GLU A 339 38.57 -9.14 12.72
C GLU A 339 38.10 -8.17 13.84
N ASP A 340 38.96 -7.23 14.23
CA ASP A 340 38.65 -6.21 15.24
C ASP A 340 37.60 -5.18 14.74
N GLU A 341 37.64 -4.82 13.47
CA GLU A 341 36.68 -3.90 12.84
C GLU A 341 35.32 -4.56 12.66
N ASP A 342 35.30 -5.83 12.27
CA ASP A 342 34.07 -6.62 12.19
C ASP A 342 33.39 -6.75 13.55
N SER A 343 34.15 -6.89 14.64
CA SER A 343 33.61 -6.90 16.00
C SER A 343 32.95 -5.56 16.36
N LYS A 344 33.60 -4.42 16.08
CA LYS A 344 33.03 -3.08 16.34
C LYS A 344 31.78 -2.82 15.51
N ARG A 345 31.80 -3.19 14.22
CA ARG A 345 30.63 -3.09 13.34
C ARG A 345 29.48 -3.95 13.86
N HIS A 346 29.77 -5.13 14.39
CA HIS A 346 28.76 -5.99 15.01
C HIS A 346 28.15 -5.36 16.27
N GLU A 347 28.96 -4.76 17.15
CA GLU A 347 28.46 -4.07 18.34
C GLU A 347 27.56 -2.87 17.98
N LEU A 348 28.02 -2.03 17.05
CA LEU A 348 27.22 -0.91 16.53
C LEU A 348 25.90 -1.38 15.92
N ARG A 349 25.91 -2.46 15.14
CA ARG A 349 24.70 -3.08 14.60
C ARG A 349 23.71 -3.46 15.70
N LYS A 350 24.15 -4.08 16.80
CA LYS A 350 23.26 -4.44 17.93
C LYS A 350 22.66 -3.20 18.61
N ILE A 351 23.47 -2.14 18.76
CA ILE A 351 23.00 -0.86 19.32
C ILE A 351 21.93 -0.27 18.41
N PHE A 352 22.19 -0.18 17.11
CA PHE A 352 21.22 0.35 16.15
C PHE A 352 19.97 -0.52 16.03
N ASP A 353 20.08 -1.85 16.04
CA ASP A 353 18.91 -2.75 16.04
C ASP A 353 18.01 -2.55 17.27
N THR A 354 18.58 -2.16 18.40
CA THR A 354 17.81 -1.83 19.60
C THR A 354 17.10 -0.49 19.43
N LYS A 355 17.82 0.54 18.98
CA LYS A 355 17.24 1.86 18.71
C LYS A 355 16.19 1.85 17.60
N ILE A 356 16.36 1.03 16.56
CA ILE A 356 15.38 0.83 15.48
C ILE A 356 14.09 0.28 16.07
N ARG A 357 14.18 -0.76 16.91
CA ARG A 357 12.99 -1.32 17.58
C ARG A 357 12.31 -0.27 18.45
N GLU A 358 13.06 0.43 19.30
CA GLU A 358 12.49 1.50 20.14
C GLU A 358 11.79 2.59 19.33
N MET A 359 12.37 3.02 18.19
CA MET A 359 11.76 3.98 17.29
C MET A 359 10.44 3.45 16.71
N TRP A 360 10.44 2.25 16.15
CA TRP A 360 9.26 1.71 15.46
C TRP A 360 8.20 1.12 16.39
N ASP A 361 8.56 0.67 17.60
CA ASP A 361 7.61 0.27 18.64
C ASP A 361 6.79 1.49 19.12
N GLY A 362 7.43 2.66 19.15
CA GLY A 362 6.77 3.95 19.38
C GLY A 362 6.05 4.52 18.15
N PHE A 363 6.03 3.81 17.02
CA PHE A 363 5.37 4.29 15.81
C PHE A 363 3.87 4.36 16.03
N VAL A 364 3.36 5.59 15.98
CA VAL A 364 1.94 5.91 15.94
C VAL A 364 1.63 6.40 14.54
N LEU A 365 0.54 5.92 13.96
CA LEU A 365 -0.04 6.41 12.71
C LEU A 365 -0.71 7.78 12.94
N ASP A 366 0.05 8.73 13.48
CA ASP A 366 -0.40 10.07 13.82
C ASP A 366 0.39 11.09 13.00
N SER A 367 -0.27 11.67 11.99
CA SER A 367 0.12 12.93 11.37
C SER A 367 -0.67 14.02 12.10
N GLY A 368 -0.10 14.54 13.17
CA GLY A 368 -0.81 15.30 14.20
C GLY A 368 -1.72 16.42 13.71
N ASP A 369 -2.80 16.59 14.47
CA ASP A 369 -3.40 17.88 14.82
C ASP A 369 -3.25 18.02 16.35
N GLU A 370 -2.18 18.68 16.80
CA GLU A 370 -2.15 19.52 18.01
C GLU A 370 -1.35 20.79 17.74
#